data_AF-A0A670JEZ8-F1
#
_entry.id   AF-A0A670JEZ8-F1
#
_cell.length_a   1.000
_cell.length_b   1.000
_cell.length_c   1.000
_cell.angle_alpha   90.00
_cell.angle_beta   90.00
_cell.angle_gamma   90.00
#
_symmetry.space_group_name_H-M   'P 1'
#
loop_
_entity.id
_entity.type
_entity.pdbx_description
1 polymer ?
#
loop_
_entity_poly.entity_id
_entity_poly.type
_entity_poly.pdbx_seq_one_letter_code
_entity_poly.pdbx_strand_id
1 'polypeptide(L)'
;LDQIIQDMKEAEKNLTDMAKCCGLFVCPCNIKDLEATKASNGQVVSRQPCVVADGNQMVMSGPFIQRITKDDVEEEMEQNLTQVDSMLSNLRSMAVDMSNEIDVQTKQVDSIKEKVSDAPPPAPHRMGQGREHTQ
;
A
#
# COMPACT_ATOMS: atom_id res chain seq x y z
N LEU A 1 -48.63 8.12 -5.40
CA LEU A 1 -47.46 8.57 -6.19
C LEU A 1 -47.13 10.02 -5.83
N ASP A 2 -48.15 10.89 -5.73
CA ASP A 2 -48.00 12.31 -5.37
C ASP A 2 -47.36 12.54 -3.99
N GLN A 3 -47.61 11.64 -3.03
CA GLN A 3 -47.01 11.69 -1.69
C GLN A 3 -45.47 11.61 -1.76
N ILE A 4 -44.91 10.71 -2.56
CA ILE A 4 -43.44 10.55 -2.70
C ILE A 4 -42.81 11.79 -3.35
N ILE A 5 -43.52 12.40 -4.32
CA ILE A 5 -43.04 13.60 -5.01
C ILE A 5 -43.06 14.81 -4.06
N GLN A 6 -44.06 14.90 -3.18
CA GLN A 6 -44.09 15.90 -2.11
C GLN A 6 -42.99 15.66 -1.08
N ASP A 7 -42.83 14.42 -0.62
CA ASP A 7 -41.84 14.07 0.40
C ASP A 7 -40.40 14.34 -0.09
N MET A 8 -40.11 14.13 -1.38
CA MET A 8 -38.81 14.49 -1.99
C MET A 8 -38.58 16.01 -2.05
N LYS A 9 -39.62 16.80 -2.37
CA LYS A 9 -39.52 18.27 -2.36
C LYS A 9 -39.38 18.84 -0.95
N GLU A 10 -40.00 18.22 0.03
CA GLU A 10 -39.91 18.61 1.44
C GLU A 10 -38.54 18.27 2.02
N ALA A 11 -37.97 17.11 1.67
CA ALA A 11 -36.59 16.76 2.00
C ALA A 11 -35.58 17.75 1.39
N GLU A 12 -35.76 18.16 0.13
CA GLU A 12 -34.92 19.17 -0.54
C GLU A 12 -34.98 20.53 0.17
N LYS A 13 -36.18 20.94 0.61
CA LYS A 13 -36.38 22.18 1.38
C LYS A 13 -35.68 22.11 2.74
N ASN A 14 -35.78 20.99 3.44
CA ASN A 14 -35.14 20.80 4.75
C ASN A 14 -33.61 20.74 4.65
N LEU A 15 -33.06 20.14 3.59
CA LEU A 15 -31.61 20.17 3.32
C LEU A 15 -31.10 21.57 2.96
N THR A 16 -31.88 22.34 2.20
CA THR A 16 -31.54 23.74 1.85
C THR A 16 -31.61 24.65 3.08
N ASP A 17 -32.53 24.39 4.01
CA ASP A 17 -32.65 25.16 5.25
C ASP A 17 -31.52 24.82 6.24
N MET A 18 -31.08 23.56 6.29
CA MET A 18 -29.87 23.17 7.02
C MET A 18 -28.59 23.79 6.45
N ALA A 19 -28.52 24.07 5.14
CA ALA A 19 -27.43 24.84 4.54
C ALA A 19 -27.41 26.32 5.00
N LYS A 20 -28.54 26.83 5.53
CA LYS A 20 -28.64 28.16 6.15
C LYS A 20 -28.32 28.16 7.65
N CYS A 21 -28.01 27.00 8.25
CA CYS A 21 -27.35 26.93 9.56
C CYS A 21 -25.87 27.37 9.51
N CYS A 22 -25.44 27.96 8.38
CA CYS A 22 -24.24 28.79 8.26
C CYS A 22 -24.61 30.26 7.91
N GLY A 23 -25.82 30.71 8.23
CA GLY A 23 -26.42 31.96 7.75
C GLY A 23 -26.45 33.14 8.72
N LEU A 24 -25.85 33.01 9.92
CA LEU A 24 -25.57 34.16 10.80
C LEU A 24 -24.13 34.17 11.36
N PHE A 25 -23.35 33.13 11.06
CA PHE A 25 -21.91 33.09 11.31
C PHE A 25 -21.21 32.71 10.00
N VAL A 26 -20.31 33.57 9.55
CA VAL A 26 -19.38 33.29 8.45
C VAL A 26 -18.53 32.08 8.85
N CYS A 27 -18.77 30.92 8.23
CA CYS A 27 -17.83 29.79 8.27
C CYS A 27 -16.57 30.25 7.51
N PRO A 28 -15.38 30.30 8.12
CA PRO A 28 -14.13 30.65 7.43
C PRO A 28 -13.61 29.44 6.62
N CYS A 29 -14.50 28.86 5.84
CA CYS A 29 -14.34 27.61 5.14
C CYS A 29 -14.28 27.99 3.65
N ASN A 30 -13.09 27.97 3.05
CA ASN A 30 -12.88 28.34 1.64
C ASN A 30 -13.61 27.33 0.74
N ILE A 31 -14.87 27.61 0.42
CA ILE A 31 -15.75 26.75 -0.41
C ILE A 31 -15.34 26.74 -1.89
N LYS A 32 -14.31 27.51 -2.28
CA LYS A 32 -13.88 27.62 -3.68
C LYS A 32 -13.18 26.35 -4.20
N ASP A 33 -12.68 25.49 -3.33
CA ASP A 33 -12.04 24.22 -3.73
C ASP A 33 -13.02 23.03 -3.76
N LEU A 34 -14.27 23.21 -3.31
CA LEU A 34 -15.29 22.16 -3.30
C LEU A 34 -16.02 22.01 -4.66
N GLU A 35 -15.94 23.00 -5.55
CA GLU A 35 -16.56 22.91 -6.88
C GLU A 35 -15.78 21.98 -7.84
N ALA A 36 -14.51 21.68 -7.55
CA ALA A 36 -13.71 20.75 -8.37
C ALA A 36 -13.98 19.26 -8.09
N THR A 37 -14.70 18.91 -7.01
CA THR A 37 -14.94 17.51 -6.61
C THR A 37 -16.35 17.01 -6.93
N LYS A 38 -17.22 17.83 -7.54
CA LYS A 38 -18.53 17.38 -8.06
C LYS A 38 -18.43 16.68 -9.43
N ALA A 39 -17.40 15.86 -9.64
CA ALA A 39 -17.25 15.02 -10.83
C ALA A 39 -16.48 13.72 -10.56
N SER A 40 -16.80 12.99 -9.49
CA SER A 40 -16.33 11.59 -9.35
C SER A 40 -17.34 10.73 -8.61
N ASN A 41 -18.39 10.33 -9.34
CA ASN A 41 -19.25 9.24 -8.91
C ASN A 41 -18.41 7.95 -8.78
N GLY A 42 -18.21 7.48 -7.55
CA GLY A 42 -17.86 6.08 -7.26
C GLY A 42 -16.44 5.62 -7.63
N GLN A 43 -15.48 6.53 -7.84
CA GLN A 43 -14.10 6.11 -8.03
C GLN A 43 -13.47 5.75 -6.68
N VAL A 44 -13.20 4.45 -6.48
CA VAL A 44 -12.34 3.98 -5.39
C VAL A 44 -11.07 4.80 -5.44
N VAL A 45 -10.73 5.46 -4.33
CA VAL A 45 -9.54 6.31 -4.20
C VAL A 45 -8.31 5.43 -4.45
N SER A 46 -7.85 5.40 -5.70
CA SER A 46 -6.76 4.53 -6.15
C SER A 46 -5.38 5.16 -5.92
N ARG A 47 -5.35 6.36 -5.33
CA ARG A 47 -4.15 7.12 -5.03
C ARG A 47 -4.32 7.79 -3.67
N GLN A 48 -3.47 7.36 -2.73
CA GLN A 48 -3.28 8.02 -1.44
C GLN A 48 -2.84 9.46 -1.68
N PRO A 49 -3.25 10.45 -0.86
CA PRO A 49 -2.89 11.85 -1.06
C PRO A 49 -1.37 11.97 -1.20
N CYS A 50 -0.88 12.42 -2.35
CA CYS A 50 0.53 12.72 -2.55
C CYS A 50 0.69 14.20 -2.92
N VAL A 51 1.58 14.89 -2.21
CA VAL A 51 2.05 16.21 -2.63
C VAL A 51 3.06 15.97 -3.73
N VAL A 52 2.69 16.26 -4.98
CA VAL A 52 3.63 16.19 -6.11
C VAL A 52 4.48 17.45 -6.07
N ALA A 53 5.65 17.36 -5.44
CA ALA A 53 6.73 18.32 -5.65
C ALA A 53 7.46 17.95 -6.95
N ASP A 54 7.69 18.95 -7.79
CA ASP A 54 8.28 18.85 -9.13
C ASP A 54 9.54 17.96 -9.16
N GLY A 55 9.54 16.96 -10.04
CA GLY A 55 10.75 16.18 -10.40
C GLY A 55 11.15 15.05 -9.42
N ASN A 56 10.73 13.83 -9.73
CA ASN A 56 11.35 12.55 -9.35
C ASN A 56 11.49 12.16 -7.87
N GLN A 57 10.93 12.90 -6.92
CA GLN A 57 10.88 12.44 -5.53
C GLN A 57 9.50 12.68 -4.95
N MET A 58 8.72 11.61 -4.77
CA MET A 58 7.51 11.64 -3.96
C MET A 58 7.92 11.78 -2.49
N VAL A 59 8.21 13.01 -2.07
CA VAL A 59 8.38 13.31 -0.66
C VAL A 59 6.97 13.47 -0.11
N MET A 60 6.47 12.44 0.58
CA MET A 60 5.24 12.51 1.37
C MET A 60 5.47 13.44 2.56
N SER A 61 5.54 14.75 2.29
CA SER A 61 5.76 15.80 3.28
C SER A 61 4.46 16.54 3.60
N GLY A 62 3.35 15.81 3.56
CA GLY A 62 2.03 16.31 3.93
C GLY A 62 1.28 15.29 4.79
N PRO A 63 0.29 15.73 5.57
CA PRO A 63 -0.56 14.84 6.34
C PRO A 63 -1.23 13.81 5.41
N PHE A 64 -1.28 12.55 5.86
CA PHE A 64 -1.85 11.43 5.13
C PHE A 64 -3.36 11.59 4.91
N ILE A 65 -4.04 12.31 5.81
CA ILE A 65 -5.47 12.61 5.66
C ILE A 65 -5.73 14.12 5.57
N GLN A 66 -6.77 14.46 4.81
CA GLN A 66 -7.31 15.81 4.81
C GLN A 66 -8.15 16.01 6.07
N ARG A 67 -7.71 16.89 6.97
CA ARG A 67 -8.45 17.20 8.20
C ARG A 67 -9.67 18.06 7.90
N ILE A 68 -10.85 17.58 8.31
CA ILE A 68 -12.13 18.26 8.10
C ILE A 68 -12.67 18.74 9.44
N THR A 69 -12.77 17.81 10.39
CA THR A 69 -13.39 17.99 11.71
C THR A 69 -12.37 18.37 12.78
N LYS A 70 -11.09 17.98 12.59
CA LYS A 70 -9.99 18.20 13.52
C LYS A 70 -10.28 17.64 14.92
N ASP A 71 -10.92 16.48 14.96
CA ASP A 71 -11.22 15.74 16.17
C ASP A 71 -10.14 14.69 16.46
N ASP A 72 -10.21 14.09 17.65
CA ASP A 72 -9.24 13.11 18.12
C ASP A 72 -9.19 11.86 17.23
N VAL A 73 -10.28 11.55 16.52
CA VAL A 73 -10.36 10.43 15.57
C VAL A 73 -9.53 10.69 14.33
N GLU A 74 -9.61 11.89 13.75
CA GLU A 74 -8.73 12.29 12.64
C GLU A 74 -7.26 12.30 13.07
N GLU A 75 -6.95 12.70 14.30
CA GLU A 75 -5.58 12.66 14.83
C GLU A 75 -5.05 11.22 15.02
N GLU A 76 -5.88 10.32 15.56
CA GLU A 76 -5.53 8.90 15.71
C GLU A 76 -5.33 8.22 14.35
N MET A 77 -6.15 8.56 13.35
CA MET A 77 -6.01 8.07 11.99
C MET A 77 -4.69 8.53 11.34
N GLU A 78 -4.30 9.78 11.53
CA GLU A 78 -3.03 10.32 11.03
C GLU A 78 -1.82 9.63 11.69
N GLN A 79 -1.89 9.39 13.01
CA GLN A 79 -0.85 8.66 13.74
C GLN A 79 -0.72 7.21 13.27
N ASN A 80 -1.86 6.52 13.07
CA ASN A 80 -1.88 5.16 12.56
C ASN A 80 -1.27 5.06 11.16
N LEU A 81 -1.60 5.99 10.26
CA LEU A 81 -1.05 6.00 8.90
C LEU A 81 0.44 6.32 8.88
N THR A 82 0.91 7.19 9.76
CA THR A 82 2.36 7.44 9.96
C THR A 82 3.08 6.18 10.43
N GLN A 83 2.46 5.42 11.34
CA GLN A 83 3.02 4.14 11.78
C GLN A 83 3.05 3.12 10.63
N VAL A 84 1.99 3.03 9.83
CA VAL A 84 1.94 2.15 8.65
C VAL A 84 3.01 2.53 7.63
N ASP A 85 3.28 3.83 7.40
CA ASP A 85 4.38 4.28 6.54
C ASP A 85 5.75 3.77 7.02
N SER A 86 6.00 3.83 8.33
CA SER A 86 7.23 3.27 8.91
C SER A 86 7.34 1.75 8.69
N MET A 87 6.22 1.02 8.81
CA MET A 87 6.18 -0.42 8.55
C MET A 87 6.42 -0.72 7.08
N LEU A 88 5.83 0.05 6.17
CA LEU A 88 6.04 -0.07 4.72
C LEU A 88 7.49 0.22 4.34
N SER A 89 8.12 1.22 4.95
CA SER A 89 9.55 1.51 4.76
C SER A 89 10.42 0.32 5.16
N ASN A 90 10.12 -0.30 6.30
CA ASN A 90 10.82 -1.50 6.75
C ASN A 90 10.59 -2.69 5.80
N LEU A 91 9.34 -2.93 5.37
CA LEU A 91 9.01 -3.97 4.40
C LEU A 91 9.74 -3.74 3.07
N ARG A 92 9.85 -2.48 2.62
CA ARG A 92 10.60 -2.12 1.41
C ARG A 92 12.08 -2.46 1.57
N SER A 93 12.70 -2.13 2.70
CA SER A 93 14.09 -2.50 2.97
C SER A 93 14.26 -4.01 2.91
N MET A 94 13.40 -4.76 3.61
CA MET A 94 13.43 -6.23 3.59
C MET A 94 13.26 -6.79 2.18
N ALA A 95 12.36 -6.23 1.37
CA ALA A 95 12.16 -6.64 -0.01
C ALA A 95 13.41 -6.40 -0.87
N VAL A 96 14.10 -5.28 -0.68
CA VAL A 96 15.35 -4.99 -1.41
C VAL A 96 16.47 -5.92 -0.94
N ASP A 97 16.64 -6.11 0.36
CA ASP A 97 17.68 -6.97 0.92
C ASP A 97 17.47 -8.42 0.49
N MET A 98 16.23 -8.92 0.56
CA MET A 98 15.87 -10.25 0.07
C MET A 98 16.08 -10.39 -1.44
N SER A 99 15.75 -9.37 -2.24
CA SER A 99 15.99 -9.40 -3.69
C SER A 99 17.48 -9.53 -4.01
N ASN A 100 18.32 -8.74 -3.35
CA ASN A 100 19.77 -8.79 -3.54
C ASN A 100 20.34 -10.15 -3.11
N GLU A 101 19.84 -10.68 -1.99
CA GLU A 101 20.25 -11.99 -1.49
C GLU A 101 19.86 -13.12 -2.45
N ILE A 102 18.67 -13.06 -3.07
CA ILE A 102 18.25 -14.01 -4.12
C ILE A 102 19.19 -13.95 -5.33
N ASP A 103 19.61 -12.76 -5.77
CA ASP A 103 20.54 -12.62 -6.89
C ASP A 103 21.92 -13.24 -6.58
N VAL A 104 22.39 -13.10 -5.34
CA VAL A 104 23.63 -13.73 -4.86
C VAL A 104 23.48 -15.24 -4.84
N GLN A 105 22.40 -15.75 -4.24
CA GLN A 105 22.14 -17.19 -4.15
C GLN A 105 21.96 -17.83 -5.53
N THR A 106 21.35 -17.12 -6.48
CA THR A 106 21.18 -17.59 -7.86
C THR A 106 22.54 -17.88 -8.53
N LYS A 107 23.50 -16.95 -8.41
CA LYS A 107 24.87 -17.14 -8.93
C LYS A 107 25.60 -18.30 -8.24
N GLN A 108 25.38 -18.45 -6.93
CA GLN A 108 25.98 -19.54 -6.16
C GLN A 108 25.41 -20.90 -6.58
N VAL A 109 24.11 -20.98 -6.83
CA VAL A 109 23.45 -22.19 -7.36
C VAL A 109 24.02 -22.55 -8.74
N ASP A 110 24.21 -21.58 -9.63
CA ASP A 110 24.83 -21.83 -10.95
C ASP A 110 26.26 -22.37 -10.80
N SER A 111 27.05 -21.80 -9.89
CA SER A 111 28.41 -22.27 -9.61
C SER A 111 28.42 -23.70 -9.03
N ILE A 112 27.44 -24.05 -8.19
CA ILE A 112 27.28 -25.41 -7.67
C ILE A 112 26.89 -26.35 -8.81
N LYS A 113 25.94 -25.95 -9.65
CA LYS A 113 25.49 -26.74 -10.79
C LYS A 113 26.64 -27.06 -11.76
N GLU A 114 27.49 -26.08 -12.04
CA GLU A 114 28.71 -26.27 -12.83
C GLU A 114 29.63 -27.31 -12.17
N LYS A 115 29.96 -27.12 -10.89
CA LYS A 115 30.82 -28.06 -10.14
C LYS A 115 30.27 -29.48 -10.04
N VAL A 116 28.95 -29.63 -9.95
CA VAL A 116 28.29 -30.94 -9.93
C VAL A 116 28.32 -31.59 -11.32
N SER A 117 28.22 -30.79 -12.38
CA SER A 117 28.29 -31.30 -13.76
C SER A 117 29.69 -31.78 -14.13
N ASP A 118 30.73 -31.12 -13.63
CA ASP A 118 32.14 -31.51 -13.82
C ASP A 118 32.62 -32.59 -12.84
N ALA A 119 31.80 -32.98 -11.86
CA ALA A 119 32.17 -34.02 -10.91
C ALA A 119 32.19 -35.40 -11.62
N PRO A 120 33.34 -36.11 -11.63
CA PRO A 120 33.40 -37.43 -12.23
C PRO A 120 32.46 -38.39 -11.49
N PRO A 121 31.85 -39.36 -12.20
CA PRO A 121 30.93 -40.31 -11.58
C PRO A 121 31.60 -41.02 -10.40
N PRO A 122 30.87 -41.26 -9.30
CA PRO A 122 31.43 -41.89 -8.12
C PRO A 122 32.02 -43.25 -8.50
N ALA A 123 33.29 -43.46 -8.13
CA ALA A 123 33.98 -44.70 -8.41
C ALA A 123 33.17 -45.89 -7.86
N PRO A 124 32.99 -46.98 -8.63
CA PRO A 124 32.20 -48.10 -8.17
C PRO A 124 32.79 -48.64 -6.87
N HIS A 125 31.95 -48.75 -5.84
CA HIS A 125 32.31 -49.38 -4.58
C HIS A 125 32.83 -50.79 -4.88
N ARG A 126 34.13 -51.00 -4.70
CA ARG A 126 34.76 -52.31 -4.83
C ARG A 126 34.27 -53.16 -3.65
N MET A 127 33.16 -53.88 -3.85
CA MET A 127 32.74 -54.96 -2.96
C MET A 127 33.94 -55.90 -2.84
N GLY A 128 34.55 -55.95 -1.65
CA GLY A 128 35.73 -56.76 -1.40
C GLY A 128 35.48 -58.18 -1.83
N GLN A 129 36.34 -58.71 -2.70
CA GLN A 129 36.41 -60.14 -2.97
C GLN A 129 36.56 -60.84 -1.62
N GLY A 130 35.49 -61.52 -1.19
CA GLY A 130 35.56 -62.44 -0.08
C GLY A 130 36.65 -63.45 -0.40
N ARG A 131 37.63 -63.57 0.49
CA ARG A 131 38.62 -64.63 0.41
C ARG A 131 37.87 -65.94 0.59
N GLU A 132 37.70 -66.67 -0.51
CA GLU A 132 37.31 -68.07 -0.48
C GLU A 132 38.43 -68.83 0.24
N HIS A 133 38.17 -69.23 1.48
CA HIS A 133 39.00 -70.18 2.20
C HIS A 133 38.68 -71.57 1.62
N THR A 134 39.52 -72.03 0.70
CA THR A 134 39.53 -73.43 0.26
C THR A 134 40.27 -74.28 1.28
N GLN A 135 39.51 -75.23 1.84
CA GLN A 135 39.84 -76.53 2.45
C GLN A 135 41.19 -76.72 3.15
#